data_AF-A0A0F8WQI5-F1
#
_entry.id   AF-A0A0F8WQI5-F1
#
_cell.length_a   1.000
_cell.length_b   1.000
_cell.length_c   1.000
_cell.angle_alpha   90.00
_cell.angle_beta   90.00
_cell.angle_gamma   90.00
#
_symmetry.space_group_name_H-M   'P 1'
#
loop_
_entity.id
_entity.type
_entity.pdbx_description
1 polymer ?
#
loop_
_entity_poly.entity_id
_entity_poly.type
_entity_poly.pdbx_seq_one_letter_code
_entity_poly.pdbx_strand_id
1 'polypeptide(L)' 'MSNLIEGIQKEQARCRELLKQYEAIPIESGFFGITVIGASVESADKAVASGDVVKMMAAYKDLKDRE' A
#
# COMPACT_ATOMS: atom_id res chain seq x y z
N MET A 1 16.08 12.25 -4.39
CA MET A 1 15.85 11.83 -3.00
C MET A 1 14.45 12.28 -2.66
N SER A 2 13.48 11.35 -2.62
CA SER A 2 12.09 11.70 -2.30
C SER A 2 11.92 11.81 -0.79
N ASN A 3 11.15 12.80 -0.33
CA ASN A 3 10.80 12.89 1.09
C ASN A 3 9.78 11.80 1.47
N LEU A 4 9.47 11.66 2.77
CA LEU A 4 8.58 10.61 3.26
C LEU A 4 7.17 10.67 2.63
N ILE A 5 6.60 11.87 2.46
CA ILE A 5 5.27 12.05 1.86
C ILE A 5 5.27 11.61 0.41
N GLU A 6 6.24 12.06 -0.39
CA GLU A 6 6.37 11.63 -1.78
C GLU A 6 6.60 10.13 -1.90
N GLY A 7 7.44 9.57 -1.01
CA GLY A 7 7.74 8.14 -0.99
C GLY A 7 6.51 7.29 -0.69
N ILE A 8 5.77 7.61 0.37
CA ILE A 8 4.58 6.83 0.74
C ILE A 8 3.48 6.93 -0.32
N GLN A 9 3.26 8.12 -0.88
CA GLN A 9 2.26 8.32 -1.94
C GLN A 9 2.60 7.54 -3.20
N LYS A 10 3.90 7.48 -3.57
CA LYS A 10 4.37 6.68 -4.69
C LYS A 10 4.08 5.19 -4.48
N GLU A 11 4.37 4.65 -3.31
CA GLU A 11 4.15 3.23 -3.01
C GLU A 11 2.65 2.90 -2.86
N GLN A 12 1.84 3.82 -2.32
CA GLN A 12 0.37 3.69 -2.34
C GLN A 12 -0.13 3.56 -3.79
N ALA A 13 0.33 4.41 -4.71
CA ALA A 13 -0.05 4.34 -6.12
C ALA A 13 0.41 3.01 -6.76
N ARG A 14 1.64 2.57 -6.50
CA ARG A 14 2.16 1.28 -6.99
C ARG A 14 1.32 0.10 -6.50
N CYS A 15 1.03 0.04 -5.20
CA CYS A 15 0.24 -1.04 -4.61
C CYS A 15 -1.21 -1.04 -5.13
N ARG A 16 -1.80 0.14 -5.39
CA ARG A 16 -3.12 0.23 -6.03
C ARG A 16 -3.11 -0.32 -7.45
N GLU A 17 -2.04 -0.12 -8.20
CA GLU A 17 -1.91 -0.71 -9.53
C GLU A 17 -1.73 -2.23 -9.46
N LEU A 18 -0.96 -2.70 -8.48
CA LEU A 18 -0.79 -4.12 -8.20
C LEU A 18 -2.12 -4.80 -7.81
N LEU A 19 -2.95 -4.14 -7.00
CA LEU A 19 -4.29 -4.62 -6.66
C LEU A 19 -5.15 -4.89 -7.89
N LYS A 20 -5.15 -3.97 -8.88
CA LYS A 20 -5.88 -4.18 -10.14
C LYS A 20 -5.41 -5.41 -10.90
N GLN A 21 -4.10 -5.73 -10.83
CA GLN A 21 -3.56 -6.94 -11.46
C GLN A 21 -4.06 -8.19 -10.76
N TYR A 22 -4.08 -8.21 -9.42
CA TYR A 22 -4.65 -9.33 -8.66
C TYR A 22 -6.16 -9.47 -8.84
N GLU A 23 -6.89 -8.36 -8.98
CA GLU A 23 -8.33 -8.34 -9.27
C GLU A 23 -8.66 -8.90 -10.67
N ALA A 24 -7.72 -8.85 -11.61
CA ALA A 24 -7.89 -9.44 -12.95
C ALA A 24 -7.70 -10.97 -12.97
N ILE A 25 -7.15 -11.56 -11.90
CA ILE A 25 -6.96 -13.00 -11.75
C ILE A 25 -8.25 -13.59 -11.15
N PRO A 26 -8.65 -14.84 -11.51
CA PRO A 26 -9.74 -15.52 -10.82
C PRO A 26 -9.58 -15.47 -9.30
N ILE A 27 -10.68 -15.16 -8.60
CA ILE A 27 -10.73 -14.88 -7.15
C ILE A 27 -9.96 -15.93 -6.33
N GLU A 28 -10.05 -17.20 -6.69
CA GLU A 28 -9.42 -18.30 -5.97
C GLU A 28 -7.89 -18.18 -5.84
N SER A 29 -7.24 -17.48 -6.77
CA SER A 29 -5.78 -17.26 -6.76
C SER A 29 -5.38 -15.83 -6.35
N GLY A 30 -6.23 -14.83 -6.61
CA GLY A 30 -5.92 -13.42 -6.34
C GLY A 30 -6.34 -12.92 -4.95
N PHE A 31 -7.26 -13.60 -4.26
CA PHE A 31 -7.94 -13.07 -3.07
C PHE A 31 -7.00 -12.73 -1.91
N PHE A 32 -5.97 -13.54 -1.68
CA PHE A 32 -5.01 -13.28 -0.60
C PHE A 32 -4.20 -12.01 -0.86
N GLY A 33 -3.68 -11.83 -2.09
CA GLY A 33 -2.96 -10.63 -2.48
C GLY A 33 -3.83 -9.38 -2.36
N ILE A 34 -5.08 -9.45 -2.84
CA ILE A 34 -6.06 -8.36 -2.72
C ILE A 34 -6.25 -7.95 -1.26
N THR A 35 -6.46 -8.93 -0.38
CA THR A 35 -6.73 -8.67 1.04
C THR A 35 -5.53 -8.04 1.75
N VAL A 36 -4.33 -8.61 1.56
CA VAL A 36 -3.12 -8.15 2.27
C VAL A 36 -2.66 -6.79 1.75
N ILE A 37 -2.59 -6.61 0.43
CA ILE A 37 -2.16 -5.36 -0.18
C ILE A 37 -3.19 -4.26 0.09
N GLY A 38 -4.49 -4.59 0.02
CA GLY A 38 -5.58 -3.68 0.33
C GLY A 38 -5.50 -3.14 1.75
N ALA A 39 -5.28 -4.01 2.74
CA ALA A 39 -5.13 -3.62 4.14
C ALA A 39 -3.92 -2.69 4.35
N SER A 40 -2.80 -2.97 3.69
CA SER A 40 -1.61 -2.10 3.74
C SER A 40 -1.87 -0.71 3.16
N VAL A 41 -2.54 -0.64 2.01
CA VAL A 41 -2.90 0.64 1.38
C VAL A 41 -3.84 1.44 2.27
N GLU A 42 -4.86 0.82 2.86
CA GLU A 42 -5.80 1.48 3.78
C GLU A 42 -5.09 1.99 5.04
N SER A 43 -4.18 1.20 5.61
CA SER A 43 -3.36 1.59 6.76
C SER A 43 -2.49 2.81 6.44
N ALA A 44 -1.86 2.82 5.26
CA ALA A 44 -1.08 3.95 4.78
C ALA A 44 -1.92 5.21 4.57
N ASP A 45 -3.13 5.08 4.00
CA ASP A 45 -4.05 6.22 3.82
C ASP A 45 -4.39 6.86 5.17
N LYS A 46 -4.71 6.04 6.18
CA LYS A 46 -4.99 6.50 7.54
C LYS A 46 -3.77 7.17 8.18
N ALA A 47 -2.59 6.59 8.00
CA ALA A 47 -1.34 7.17 8.52
C ALA A 47 -1.08 8.55 7.92
N VAL A 48 -1.18 8.69 6.60
CA VAL A 48 -1.02 9.98 5.89
C VAL A 48 -2.07 10.99 6.35
N ALA A 49 -3.35 10.59 6.43
CA ALA A 49 -4.43 11.48 6.85
C ALA A 49 -4.27 11.98 8.30
N SER A 50 -3.69 11.15 9.18
CA SER A 50 -3.44 11.52 10.58
C SER A 50 -2.23 12.44 10.77
N GLY A 51 -1.31 12.52 9.80
CA GLY A 51 -0.04 13.25 9.93
C GLY A 51 0.97 12.62 10.91
N ASP A 52 0.69 11.43 11.43
CA ASP A 52 1.58 10.71 12.34
C ASP A 52 2.78 10.14 11.58
N VAL A 53 3.91 10.84 11.69
CA VAL A 53 5.15 10.53 10.96
C VAL A 53 5.66 9.12 11.26
N VAL A 54 5.51 8.63 12.50
CA VAL A 54 5.97 7.28 12.87
C VAL A 54 5.11 6.22 12.18
N LYS A 55 3.79 6.39 12.19
CA LYS A 55 2.88 5.52 11.44
C LYS A 55 3.15 5.58 9.94
N MET A 56 3.43 6.76 9.39
CA MET A 56 3.77 6.91 7.98
C MET A 56 5.07 6.17 7.63
N MET A 57 6.10 6.22 8.46
CA MET A 57 7.34 5.45 8.22
C MET A 57 7.10 3.94 8.24
N ALA A 58 6.30 3.46 9.21
CA ALA A 58 5.95 2.05 9.29
C ALA A 58 5.13 1.60 8.07
N ALA A 59 4.10 2.37 7.70
CA ALA A 59 3.27 2.10 6.53
C ALA A 59 4.05 2.16 5.21
N TYR A 60 4.98 3.13 5.07
CA TYR A 60 5.84 3.21 3.90
C TYR A 60 6.73 1.97 3.74
N LYS A 61 7.32 1.48 4.85
CA LYS A 61 8.10 0.24 4.83
C LYS A 61 7.21 -0.95 4.45
N ASP A 62 6.05 -1.07 5.08
CA ASP A 62 5.10 -2.15 4.82
C ASP A 62 4.65 -2.20 3.35
N LEU A 63 4.36 -1.04 2.73
CA LEU A 63 4.01 -0.95 1.32
C LEU A 63 5.17 -1.35 0.38
N LYS A 64 6.42 -1.05 0.75
CA LYS A 64 7.59 -1.45 -0.05
C LYS A 64 7.78 -2.96 -0.09
N ASP A 65 7.38 -3.65 0.96
CA ASP A 65 7.50 -5.10 1.08
C ASP A 65 6.34 -5.85 0.40
N ARG A 66 5.39 -5.15 -0.26
CA ARG A 66 4.27 -5.78 -1.01
C ARG A 66 4.62 -6.05 -2.48
N GLU A 67 4.39 -7.28 -2.93
CA GLU A 67 4.61 -7.77 -4.30
C GLU A 67 3.40 -8.45 -4.92
#